data_AF-A0A7V0KQZ1-F1
#
_entry.id   AF-A0A7V0KQZ1-F1
#
_cell.length_a   1.000
_cell.length_b   1.000
_cell.length_c   1.000
_cell.angle_alpha   90.00
_cell.angle_beta   90.00
_cell.angle_gamma   90.00
#
_symmetry.space_group_name_H-M   'P 1'
#
loop_
_entity.id
_entity.type
_entity.pdbx_description
1 polymer ?
#
loop_
_entity_poly.entity_id
_entity_poly.type
_entity_poly.pdbx_seq_one_letter_code
_entity_poly.pdbx_strand_id
1 'polypeptide(L)'
;MSSSPRRPPVIFLMGPTASGKTALAVELVRRLPCDIVSVDSAMVYRGMDIGTAKPGPEILREAPHRLIDLLDPAESYSAGRFCTDARREIAAIRAVGRIPLLVGGTMLYFHALQRGIAVLPGADAAVRARIEAQARACGWAALHRRLAEVDPAAARRIHPNDPQRIQRALEVHALTGVSLTELQERSDVPTLNVPIVKLALAPGERAVLHRDIERRFRGMLQAGFTDEVRRLRRRGDLDLGRPALRAVGYRQVWEYLEGRIDHEAMVARTVIATRRLAKRQLTWLRAQTDALRLDSLAPDLLNNTLKVLSKKKYSGVAPGSGMLHFSSPLRRP
;
A
#
# COMPACT_ATOMS: atom_id res chain seq x y z
N MET A 1 -0.68 -29.89 -30.20
CA MET A 1 -0.06 -28.77 -29.45
C MET A 1 -0.53 -28.85 -28.01
N SER A 2 0.32 -29.36 -27.11
CA SER A 2 0.01 -29.49 -25.68
C SER A 2 -0.16 -28.10 -25.08
N SER A 3 -1.38 -27.80 -24.61
CA SER A 3 -1.65 -26.55 -23.89
C SER A 3 -0.83 -26.56 -22.61
N SER A 4 0.14 -25.64 -22.50
CA SER A 4 0.90 -25.44 -21.27
C SER A 4 -0.08 -25.27 -20.09
N PRO A 5 0.16 -25.91 -18.94
CA PRO A 5 -0.75 -25.81 -17.80
C PRO A 5 -0.93 -24.34 -17.45
N ARG A 6 -2.17 -23.84 -17.52
CA ARG A 6 -2.52 -22.45 -17.22
C ARG A 6 -2.07 -22.14 -15.79
N ARG A 7 -0.92 -21.46 -15.64
CA ARG A 7 -0.38 -21.08 -14.34
C ARG A 7 -1.41 -20.20 -13.60
N PRO A 8 -1.60 -20.39 -12.28
CA PRO A 8 -2.59 -19.66 -11.51
C PRO A 8 -2.42 -18.14 -11.65
N PRO A 9 -3.53 -17.37 -11.67
CA PRO A 9 -3.48 -15.92 -11.70
C PRO A 9 -2.94 -15.38 -10.37
N VAL A 10 -2.59 -14.09 -10.36
CA VAL A 10 -2.32 -13.35 -9.14
C VAL A 10 -3.59 -12.61 -8.72
N ILE A 11 -3.96 -12.66 -7.44
CA ILE A 11 -5.12 -11.94 -6.91
C ILE A 11 -4.62 -10.75 -6.10
N PHE A 12 -5.11 -9.54 -6.40
CA PHE A 12 -4.92 -8.35 -5.60
C PHE A 12 -6.19 -8.09 -4.78
N LEU A 13 -6.12 -8.21 -3.46
CA LEU A 13 -7.16 -7.80 -2.53
C LEU A 13 -6.78 -6.45 -1.91
N MET A 14 -7.30 -5.40 -2.53
CA MET A 14 -7.04 -4.00 -2.21
C MET A 14 -8.20 -3.41 -1.41
N GLY A 15 -7.94 -2.37 -0.60
CA GLY A 15 -8.97 -1.75 0.22
C GLY A 15 -8.40 -0.82 1.28
N PRO A 16 -9.16 0.18 1.78
CA PRO A 16 -8.68 1.09 2.80
C PRO A 16 -8.45 0.38 4.14
N THR A 17 -7.73 1.00 5.06
CA THR A 17 -7.67 0.50 6.44
C THR A 17 -9.09 0.34 7.02
N ALA A 18 -9.27 -0.64 7.91
CA ALA A 18 -10.58 -1.01 8.49
C ALA A 18 -11.65 -1.57 7.52
N SER A 19 -11.32 -1.91 6.26
CA SER A 19 -12.31 -2.51 5.33
C SER A 19 -12.52 -4.03 5.43
N GLY A 20 -11.93 -4.72 6.41
CA GLY A 20 -12.11 -6.17 6.56
C GLY A 20 -11.26 -7.06 5.65
N LYS A 21 -10.26 -6.51 4.93
CA LYS A 21 -9.38 -7.28 4.01
C LYS A 21 -8.80 -8.55 4.62
N THR A 22 -8.23 -8.45 5.82
CA THR A 22 -7.59 -9.60 6.48
C THR A 22 -8.59 -10.73 6.73
N ALA A 23 -9.80 -10.39 7.20
CA ALA A 23 -10.86 -11.38 7.42
C ALA A 23 -11.25 -12.08 6.12
N LEU A 24 -11.47 -11.33 5.03
CA LEU A 24 -11.75 -11.92 3.72
C LEU A 24 -10.58 -12.76 3.20
N ALA A 25 -9.33 -12.34 3.41
CA ALA A 25 -8.16 -13.08 2.97
C ALA A 25 -8.04 -14.44 3.66
N VAL A 26 -8.28 -14.50 4.97
CA VAL A 26 -8.31 -15.76 5.74
C VAL A 26 -9.39 -16.69 5.20
N GLU A 27 -10.60 -16.19 4.98
CA GLU A 27 -11.68 -16.98 4.38
C GLU A 27 -11.33 -17.49 2.97
N LEU A 28 -10.63 -16.70 2.17
CA LEU A 28 -10.17 -17.15 0.85
C LEU A 28 -9.12 -18.26 0.95
N VAL A 29 -8.19 -18.20 1.90
CA VAL A 29 -7.20 -19.26 2.14
C VAL A 29 -7.88 -20.56 2.56
N ARG A 30 -8.97 -20.50 3.34
CA ARG A 30 -9.78 -21.69 3.71
C ARG A 30 -10.46 -22.36 2.53
N ARG A 31 -10.71 -21.63 1.43
CA ARG A 31 -11.55 -22.09 0.31
C ARG A 31 -10.77 -22.28 -0.99
N LEU A 32 -9.60 -21.67 -1.12
CA LEU A 32 -8.78 -21.68 -2.33
C LEU A 32 -7.35 -22.08 -1.98
N PRO A 33 -6.62 -22.72 -2.92
CA PRO A 33 -5.20 -23.02 -2.73
C PRO A 33 -4.35 -21.76 -2.94
N CYS A 34 -4.52 -20.75 -2.08
CA CYS A 34 -3.83 -19.47 -2.15
C CYS A 34 -2.94 -19.21 -0.94
N ASP A 35 -1.89 -18.42 -1.17
CA ASP A 35 -0.94 -17.99 -0.14
C ASP A 35 -0.90 -16.46 -0.09
N ILE A 36 -0.91 -15.92 1.14
CA ILE A 36 -1.00 -14.48 1.34
C ILE A 36 0.39 -13.84 1.26
N VAL A 37 0.46 -12.73 0.51
CA VAL A 37 1.58 -11.80 0.49
C VAL A 37 1.07 -10.43 0.97
N SER A 38 1.61 -9.93 2.08
CA SER A 38 1.23 -8.62 2.62
C SER A 38 1.69 -7.49 1.70
N VAL A 39 0.79 -6.52 1.45
CA VAL A 39 1.07 -5.28 0.70
C VAL A 39 0.82 -4.08 1.61
N ASP A 40 1.59 -4.02 2.68
CA ASP A 40 1.51 -3.00 3.72
C ASP A 40 2.90 -2.46 4.07
N SER A 41 3.05 -1.14 4.10
CA SER A 41 4.36 -0.51 4.37
C SER A 41 4.73 -0.47 5.85
N ALA A 42 3.82 -0.82 6.75
CA ALA A 42 4.03 -0.77 8.20
C ALA A 42 4.14 -2.18 8.81
N MET A 43 3.36 -3.16 8.32
CA MET A 43 3.44 -4.55 8.81
C MET A 43 4.79 -5.24 8.56
N VAL A 44 5.67 -4.64 7.74
CA VAL A 44 7.03 -5.14 7.50
C VAL A 44 7.96 -5.01 8.71
N TYR A 45 7.62 -4.16 9.68
CA TYR A 45 8.50 -3.88 10.84
C TYR A 45 8.20 -4.82 12.02
N ARG A 46 9.27 -5.34 12.62
CA ARG A 46 9.24 -6.15 13.85
C ARG A 46 8.89 -5.32 15.06
N GLY A 47 8.11 -5.90 15.97
CA GLY A 47 7.67 -5.24 17.21
C GLY A 47 6.68 -4.08 16.99
N MET A 48 6.12 -3.99 15.78
CA MET A 48 5.06 -3.08 15.38
C MET A 48 3.86 -3.91 14.94
N ASP A 49 3.02 -4.30 15.91
CA ASP A 49 1.99 -5.32 15.71
C ASP A 49 0.59 -4.72 15.90
N ILE A 50 0.34 -4.14 17.08
CA ILE A 50 -0.97 -3.61 17.48
C ILE A 50 -1.29 -2.39 16.61
N GLY A 51 -0.39 -1.41 16.54
CA GLY A 51 -0.63 -0.16 15.81
C GLY A 51 -0.75 -0.32 14.29
N THR A 52 -0.13 -1.37 13.72
CA THR A 52 -0.26 -1.70 12.29
C THR A 52 -1.41 -2.66 12.04
N ALA A 53 -2.03 -3.14 13.11
CA ALA A 53 -3.04 -4.18 13.11
C ALA A 53 -2.62 -5.43 12.33
N LYS A 54 -1.39 -5.86 12.60
CA LYS A 54 -0.83 -7.11 12.10
C LYS A 54 -1.69 -8.28 12.62
N PRO A 55 -1.98 -9.30 11.80
CA PRO A 55 -2.73 -10.46 12.28
C PRO A 55 -2.01 -11.13 13.45
N GLY A 56 -2.78 -11.52 14.47
CA GLY A 56 -2.22 -12.21 15.65
C GLY A 56 -1.73 -13.63 15.32
N PRO A 57 -0.99 -14.27 16.25
CA PRO A 57 -0.38 -15.58 16.02
C PRO A 57 -1.36 -16.68 15.60
N GLU A 58 -2.59 -16.66 16.10
CA GLU A 58 -3.62 -17.64 15.72
C GLU A 58 -4.02 -17.52 14.26
N ILE A 59 -4.25 -16.29 13.79
CA ILE A 59 -4.57 -16.02 12.37
C ILE A 59 -3.36 -16.35 11.50
N LEU A 60 -2.13 -16.05 11.94
CA LEU A 60 -0.92 -16.34 11.15
C LEU A 60 -0.61 -17.83 11.06
N ARG A 61 -0.96 -18.64 12.07
CA ARG A 61 -0.87 -20.11 11.98
C ARG A 61 -1.81 -20.66 10.93
N GLU A 62 -3.00 -20.09 10.82
CA GLU A 62 -4.02 -20.55 9.89
C GLU A 62 -3.81 -20.03 8.46
N ALA A 63 -3.47 -18.75 8.33
CA ALA A 63 -3.25 -18.05 7.08
C ALA A 63 -1.92 -17.29 7.14
N PRO A 64 -0.79 -17.96 6.88
CA PRO A 64 0.53 -17.33 6.92
C PRO A 64 0.62 -16.15 5.96
N HIS A 65 1.05 -15.00 6.47
CA HIS A 65 1.30 -13.82 5.65
C HIS A 65 2.80 -13.72 5.37
N ARG A 66 3.19 -13.68 4.09
CA ARG A 66 4.55 -13.33 3.68
C ARG A 66 4.75 -11.82 3.73
N LEU A 67 6.00 -11.38 3.82
CA LEU A 67 6.41 -9.97 3.85
C LEU A 67 5.89 -9.18 5.06
N ILE A 68 5.81 -9.83 6.22
CA ILE A 68 5.66 -9.19 7.52
C ILE A 68 6.92 -9.47 8.35
N ASP A 69 7.22 -8.63 9.35
CA ASP A 69 8.35 -8.83 10.27
C ASP A 69 9.74 -8.95 9.62
N LEU A 70 9.90 -8.39 8.43
CA LEU A 70 11.14 -8.42 7.64
C LEU A 70 12.21 -7.49 8.19
N LEU A 71 11.81 -6.36 8.78
CA LEU A 71 12.71 -5.25 9.08
C LEU A 71 12.70 -4.86 10.55
N ASP A 72 13.83 -4.37 11.01
CA ASP A 72 13.89 -3.57 12.21
C ASP A 72 13.29 -2.17 11.96
N PRO A 73 12.56 -1.57 12.92
CA PRO A 73 12.02 -0.21 12.79
C PRO A 73 13.03 0.91 12.45
N ALA A 74 14.33 0.69 12.68
CA ALA A 74 15.38 1.63 12.28
C ALA A 74 15.69 1.57 10.77
N GLU A 75 15.38 0.45 10.11
CA GLU A 75 15.59 0.24 8.69
C GLU A 75 14.52 0.93 7.84
N SER A 76 14.80 1.09 6.53
CA SER A 76 13.86 1.67 5.58
C SER A 76 13.39 0.64 4.54
N TYR A 77 12.11 0.72 4.18
CA TYR A 77 11.51 -0.08 3.11
C TYR A 77 10.99 0.81 1.98
N SER A 78 11.23 0.40 0.73
CA SER A 78 10.86 1.17 -0.46
C SER A 78 9.93 0.38 -1.38
N ALA A 79 9.22 1.08 -2.26
CA ALA A 79 8.40 0.42 -3.28
C ALA A 79 9.25 -0.47 -4.20
N GLY A 80 10.49 -0.08 -4.52
CA GLY A 80 11.42 -0.90 -5.30
C GLY A 80 11.77 -2.20 -4.59
N ARG A 81 12.14 -2.13 -3.30
CA ARG A 81 12.44 -3.32 -2.48
C ARG A 81 11.22 -4.23 -2.34
N PHE A 82 10.04 -3.65 -2.07
CA PHE A 82 8.77 -4.38 -2.10
C PHE A 82 8.56 -5.11 -3.42
N CYS A 83 8.78 -4.48 -4.58
CA CYS A 83 8.59 -5.14 -5.86
C CYS A 83 9.54 -6.33 -6.04
N THR A 84 10.79 -6.22 -5.62
CA THR A 84 11.75 -7.34 -5.65
C THR A 84 11.27 -8.50 -4.77
N ASP A 85 10.92 -8.20 -3.52
CA ASP A 85 10.48 -9.21 -2.56
C ASP A 85 9.16 -9.86 -3.00
N ALA A 86 8.16 -9.06 -3.40
CA ALA A 86 6.87 -9.56 -3.86
C ALA A 86 6.99 -10.43 -5.12
N ARG A 87 7.85 -10.10 -6.08
CA ARG A 87 8.07 -10.96 -7.26
C ARG A 87 8.67 -12.31 -6.88
N ARG A 88 9.61 -12.34 -5.93
CA ARG A 88 10.17 -13.59 -5.39
C ARG A 88 9.08 -14.44 -4.74
N GLU A 89 8.27 -13.87 -3.87
CA GLU A 89 7.18 -14.61 -3.21
C GLU A 89 6.13 -15.10 -4.21
N ILE A 90 5.73 -14.26 -5.18
CA ILE A 90 4.81 -14.65 -6.26
C ILE A 90 5.37 -15.82 -7.06
N ALA A 91 6.65 -15.79 -7.43
CA ALA A 91 7.29 -16.87 -8.17
C ALA A 91 7.31 -18.17 -7.36
N ALA A 92 7.68 -18.11 -6.08
CA ALA A 92 7.72 -19.26 -5.19
C ALA A 92 6.33 -19.92 -5.01
N ILE A 93 5.29 -19.12 -4.78
CA ILE A 93 3.92 -19.61 -4.63
C ILE A 93 3.42 -20.28 -5.93
N ARG A 94 3.70 -19.66 -7.09
CA ARG A 94 3.28 -20.20 -8.39
C ARG A 94 4.06 -21.45 -8.78
N ALA A 95 5.31 -21.59 -8.35
CA ALA A 95 6.14 -22.76 -8.62
C ALA A 95 5.53 -24.05 -8.04
N VAL A 96 4.81 -23.94 -6.92
CA VAL A 96 4.08 -25.05 -6.29
C VAL A 96 2.59 -25.10 -6.68
N GLY A 97 2.20 -24.42 -7.76
CA GLY A 97 0.83 -24.46 -8.30
C GLY A 97 -0.23 -23.70 -7.48
N ARG A 98 0.18 -22.92 -6.47
CA ARG A 98 -0.73 -22.14 -5.61
C ARG A 98 -0.97 -20.73 -6.16
N ILE A 99 -2.02 -20.08 -5.67
CA ILE A 99 -2.46 -18.75 -6.11
C ILE A 99 -1.84 -17.67 -5.20
N PRO A 100 -1.02 -16.74 -5.71
CA PRO A 100 -0.56 -15.61 -4.92
C PRO A 100 -1.72 -14.64 -4.63
N LEU A 101 -2.05 -14.47 -3.36
CA LEU A 101 -3.07 -13.54 -2.87
C LEU A 101 -2.38 -12.34 -2.19
N LEU A 102 -2.23 -11.24 -2.92
CA LEU A 102 -1.64 -10.01 -2.40
C LEU A 102 -2.70 -9.19 -1.68
N VAL A 103 -2.53 -8.94 -0.38
CA VAL A 103 -3.53 -8.29 0.47
C VAL A 103 -2.95 -7.03 1.09
N GLY A 104 -3.60 -5.88 0.92
CA GLY A 104 -3.10 -4.68 1.58
C GLY A 104 -3.75 -3.36 1.19
N GLY A 105 -3.26 -2.30 1.86
CA GLY A 105 -3.74 -0.92 1.69
C GLY A 105 -2.73 0.01 1.02
N THR A 106 -1.52 -0.46 0.71
CA THR A 106 -0.46 0.39 0.14
C THR A 106 -0.56 0.44 -1.37
N MET A 107 -1.45 1.29 -1.89
CA MET A 107 -1.77 1.31 -3.33
C MET A 107 -0.57 1.65 -4.23
N LEU A 108 0.40 2.42 -3.72
CA LEU A 108 1.66 2.67 -4.42
C LEU A 108 2.45 1.37 -4.68
N TYR A 109 2.43 0.43 -3.74
CA TYR A 109 3.14 -0.85 -3.88
C TYR A 109 2.46 -1.74 -4.94
N PHE A 110 1.13 -1.82 -4.93
CA PHE A 110 0.37 -2.48 -6.01
C PHE A 110 0.67 -1.85 -7.38
N HIS A 111 0.64 -0.53 -7.47
CA HIS A 111 0.94 0.19 -8.69
C HIS A 111 2.36 -0.11 -9.19
N ALA A 112 3.36 0.02 -8.32
CA ALA A 112 4.76 -0.23 -8.63
C ALA A 112 5.01 -1.69 -9.03
N LEU A 113 4.31 -2.65 -8.44
CA LEU A 113 4.45 -4.06 -8.79
C LEU A 113 3.82 -4.36 -10.15
N GLN A 114 2.64 -3.81 -10.42
CA GLN A 114 1.92 -4.04 -11.67
C GLN A 114 2.56 -3.32 -12.85
N ARG A 115 2.83 -2.02 -12.69
CA ARG A 115 3.32 -1.14 -13.77
C ARG A 115 4.83 -1.02 -13.81
N GLY A 116 5.52 -1.61 -12.83
CA GLY A 116 6.92 -1.38 -12.62
C GLY A 116 7.20 -0.08 -11.86
N ILE A 117 8.37 0.00 -11.24
CA ILE A 117 8.99 1.26 -10.82
C ILE A 117 10.45 1.28 -11.24
N ALA A 118 10.91 2.41 -11.81
CA ALA A 118 12.30 2.61 -12.18
C ALA A 118 13.23 2.31 -11.01
N VAL A 119 14.34 1.63 -11.28
CA VAL A 119 15.38 1.38 -10.28
C VAL A 119 16.17 2.67 -10.13
N LEU A 120 15.90 3.37 -9.04
CA LEU A 120 16.59 4.61 -8.69
C LEU A 120 17.65 4.31 -7.62
N PRO A 121 18.71 5.12 -7.51
CA PRO A 121 19.69 4.98 -6.43
C PRO A 121 19.00 4.99 -5.05
N GLY A 122 19.61 4.33 -4.07
CA GLY A 122 19.14 4.35 -2.69
C GLY A 122 18.98 5.77 -2.15
N ALA A 123 18.31 5.89 -1.00
CA ALA A 123 18.34 7.14 -0.25
C ALA A 123 19.75 7.35 0.32
N ASP A 124 20.31 8.55 0.17
CA ASP A 124 21.60 8.89 0.76
C ASP A 124 21.42 9.94 1.87
N ALA A 125 21.79 9.57 3.10
CA ALA A 125 21.57 10.41 4.28
C ALA A 125 22.34 11.74 4.22
N ALA A 126 23.58 11.72 3.71
CA ALA A 126 24.41 12.91 3.63
C ALA A 126 23.90 13.88 2.56
N VAL A 127 23.47 13.37 1.40
CA VAL A 127 22.85 14.18 0.34
C VAL A 127 21.54 14.78 0.82
N ARG A 128 20.68 13.99 1.50
CA ARG A 128 19.42 14.51 2.06
C ARG A 128 19.64 15.61 3.09
N ALA A 129 20.60 15.43 3.99
CA ALA A 129 20.94 16.42 5.00
C ALA A 129 21.43 17.74 4.37
N ARG A 130 22.23 17.67 3.28
CA ARG A 130 22.64 18.86 2.52
C ARG A 130 21.45 19.55 1.86
N ILE A 131 20.57 18.81 1.19
CA ILE A 131 19.38 19.38 0.54
C ILE A 131 18.47 20.04 1.59
N GLU A 132 18.27 19.41 2.74
CA GLU A 132 17.47 19.97 3.84
C GLU A 132 18.11 21.22 4.44
N ALA A 133 19.44 21.26 4.57
CA ALA A 133 20.16 22.45 5.00
C ALA A 133 19.96 23.61 4.02
N GLN A 134 20.02 23.34 2.72
CA GLN A 134 19.71 24.33 1.69
C GLN A 134 18.25 24.78 1.77
N ALA A 135 17.30 23.85 1.95
CA ALA A 135 15.90 24.17 2.12
C ALA A 135 15.63 25.06 3.34
N ARG A 136 16.38 24.88 4.43
CA ARG A 136 16.32 25.76 5.62
C ARG A 136 16.86 27.16 5.33
N ALA A 137 17.90 27.27 4.51
CA ALA A 137 18.54 28.54 4.19
C ALA A 137 17.74 29.39 3.19
N CYS A 138 17.21 28.79 2.11
CA CYS A 138 16.58 29.53 1.02
C CYS A 138 15.14 29.08 0.67
N GLY A 139 14.59 28.10 1.39
CA GLY A 139 13.22 27.62 1.22
C GLY A 139 13.04 26.58 0.10
N TRP A 140 11.98 25.77 0.21
CA TRP A 140 11.65 24.74 -0.79
C TRP A 140 11.28 25.31 -2.16
N ALA A 141 10.72 26.52 -2.21
CA ALA A 141 10.43 27.19 -3.48
C ALA A 141 11.70 27.49 -4.29
N ALA A 142 12.81 27.83 -3.63
CA ALA A 142 14.10 28.02 -4.30
C ALA A 142 14.67 26.69 -4.81
N LEU A 143 14.53 25.61 -4.03
CA LEU A 143 14.92 24.27 -4.47
C LEU A 143 14.06 23.76 -5.63
N HIS A 144 12.78 24.12 -5.68
CA HIS A 144 11.92 23.81 -6.82
C HIS A 144 12.37 24.51 -8.10
N ARG A 145 12.82 25.78 -8.01
CA ARG A 145 13.43 26.47 -9.17
C ARG A 145 14.71 25.78 -9.63
N ARG A 146 15.59 25.38 -8.71
CA ARG A 146 16.78 24.57 -9.04
C ARG A 146 16.40 23.23 -9.69
N LEU A 147 15.33 22.60 -9.22
CA LEU A 147 14.81 21.39 -9.87
C LEU A 147 14.36 21.69 -11.30
N ALA A 148 13.77 22.86 -11.57
CA ALA A 148 13.36 23.24 -12.93
C ALA A 148 14.55 23.45 -13.88
N GLU A 149 15.73 23.79 -13.36
CA GLU A 149 16.96 23.91 -14.16
C GLU A 149 17.51 22.54 -14.56
N VAL A 150 17.46 21.55 -13.66
CA VAL A 150 18.08 20.21 -13.88
C VAL A 150 17.09 19.15 -14.38
N ASP A 151 15.80 19.31 -14.12
CA ASP A 151 14.71 18.41 -14.54
C ASP A 151 13.39 19.21 -14.74
N PRO A 152 13.26 19.95 -15.86
CA PRO A 152 12.08 20.77 -16.13
C PRO A 152 10.77 19.96 -16.15
N ALA A 153 10.82 18.70 -16.59
CA ALA A 153 9.66 17.82 -16.67
C ALA A 153 9.17 17.41 -15.27
N ALA A 154 10.08 17.04 -14.37
CA ALA A 154 9.73 16.76 -12.98
C ALA A 154 9.24 18.03 -12.27
N ALA A 155 9.86 19.19 -12.48
CA ALA A 155 9.45 20.45 -11.86
C ALA A 155 8.02 20.87 -12.24
N ARG A 156 7.58 20.63 -13.49
CA ARG A 156 6.18 20.86 -13.90
C ARG A 156 5.18 19.94 -13.19
N ARG A 157 5.59 18.71 -12.89
CA ARG A 157 4.72 17.69 -12.25
C ARG A 157 4.70 17.77 -10.73
N ILE A 158 5.79 18.24 -10.12
CA ILE A 158 5.97 18.30 -8.67
C ILE A 158 5.57 19.69 -8.18
N HIS A 159 4.58 19.75 -7.30
CA HIS A 159 4.15 21.02 -6.72
C HIS A 159 5.28 21.61 -5.84
N PRO A 160 5.51 22.93 -5.85
CA PRO A 160 6.51 23.59 -4.99
C PRO A 160 6.38 23.34 -3.47
N ASN A 161 5.21 22.85 -3.05
CA ASN A 161 4.87 22.55 -1.65
C ASN A 161 4.96 21.05 -1.33
N ASP A 162 5.58 20.26 -2.21
CA ASP A 162 5.86 18.84 -2.01
C ASP A 162 7.37 18.64 -1.74
N PRO A 163 7.84 18.95 -0.52
CA PRO A 163 9.26 18.92 -0.19
C PRO A 163 9.86 17.52 -0.39
N GLN A 164 9.07 16.46 -0.16
CA GLN A 164 9.53 15.09 -0.30
C GLN A 164 9.86 14.76 -1.76
N ARG A 165 9.00 15.15 -2.71
CA ARG A 165 9.26 14.91 -4.13
C ARG A 165 10.37 15.80 -4.69
N ILE A 166 10.43 17.07 -4.25
CA ILE A 166 11.52 17.98 -4.63
C ILE A 166 12.85 17.43 -4.15
N GLN A 167 12.96 17.08 -2.87
CA GLN A 167 14.16 16.48 -2.29
C GLN A 167 14.57 15.22 -3.05
N ARG A 168 13.62 14.32 -3.36
CA ARG A 168 13.93 13.08 -4.05
C ARG A 168 14.44 13.30 -5.47
N ALA A 169 13.86 14.21 -6.23
CA ALA A 169 14.31 14.49 -7.59
C ALA A 169 15.72 15.10 -7.60
N LEU A 170 15.98 16.06 -6.71
CA LEU A 170 17.31 16.65 -6.53
C LEU A 170 18.33 15.65 -5.98
N GLU A 171 17.93 14.77 -5.06
CA GLU A 171 18.77 13.68 -4.52
C GLU A 171 19.21 12.74 -5.63
N VAL A 172 18.28 12.32 -6.50
CA VAL A 172 18.60 11.45 -7.63
C VAL A 172 19.61 12.13 -8.56
N HIS A 173 19.35 13.38 -8.95
CA HIS A 173 20.28 14.12 -9.80
C HIS A 173 21.66 14.31 -9.15
N ALA A 174 21.72 14.62 -7.85
CA ALA A 174 22.97 14.78 -7.13
C ALA A 174 23.80 13.49 -7.03
N LEU A 175 23.14 12.32 -6.98
CA LEU A 175 23.81 11.03 -6.87
C LEU A 175 24.28 10.46 -8.21
N THR A 176 23.58 10.77 -9.31
CA THR A 176 23.81 10.12 -10.61
C THR A 176 24.30 11.08 -11.69
N GLY A 177 24.13 12.38 -11.50
CA GLY A 177 24.28 13.40 -12.55
C GLY A 177 23.14 13.40 -13.59
N VAL A 178 22.21 12.46 -13.51
CA VAL A 178 21.10 12.27 -14.46
C VAL A 178 19.79 12.67 -13.82
N SER A 179 18.92 13.36 -14.56
CA SER A 179 17.62 13.81 -14.05
C SER A 179 16.72 12.63 -13.65
N LEU A 180 15.74 12.89 -12.77
CA LEU A 180 14.80 11.85 -12.33
C LEU A 180 13.94 11.36 -13.49
N THR A 181 13.44 12.29 -14.32
CA THR A 181 12.62 11.97 -15.50
C THR A 181 13.39 11.07 -16.46
N GLU A 182 14.63 11.45 -16.79
CA GLU A 182 15.45 10.69 -17.73
C GLU A 182 15.79 9.28 -17.22
N LEU A 183 16.12 9.13 -15.93
CA LEU A 183 16.34 7.80 -15.35
C LEU A 183 15.07 6.95 -15.37
N GLN A 184 13.90 7.55 -15.20
CA GLN A 184 12.62 6.85 -15.29
C GLN A 184 12.34 6.38 -16.72
N GLU A 185 12.67 7.19 -17.73
CA GLU A 185 12.50 6.86 -19.15
C GLU A 185 13.48 5.80 -19.65
N ARG A 186 14.73 5.84 -19.15
CA ARG A 186 15.77 4.86 -19.51
C ARG A 186 15.58 3.48 -18.85
N SER A 187 14.81 3.40 -17.78
CA SER A 187 14.64 2.16 -17.02
C SER A 187 13.76 1.18 -17.79
N ASP A 188 14.30 0.02 -18.18
CA ASP A 188 13.44 -1.12 -18.52
C ASP A 188 12.86 -1.66 -17.21
N VAL A 189 11.57 -1.42 -17.01
CA VAL A 189 10.95 -1.63 -15.72
C VAL A 189 10.24 -2.98 -15.68
N PRO A 190 10.68 -3.93 -14.84
CA PRO A 190 10.03 -5.23 -14.78
C PRO A 190 8.57 -5.08 -14.37
N THR A 191 7.64 -5.43 -15.24
CA THR A 191 6.21 -5.45 -14.91
C THR A 191 5.78 -6.85 -14.50
N LEU A 192 4.68 -6.95 -13.76
CA LEU A 192 4.12 -8.25 -13.43
C LEU A 192 3.37 -8.80 -14.65
N ASN A 193 4.09 -9.53 -15.53
CA ASN A 193 3.55 -10.09 -16.77
C ASN A 193 2.79 -11.42 -16.53
N VAL A 194 1.72 -11.35 -15.73
CA VAL A 194 0.85 -12.49 -15.40
C VAL A 194 -0.60 -12.01 -15.35
N PRO A 195 -1.60 -12.89 -15.53
CA PRO A 195 -2.99 -12.50 -15.32
C PRO A 195 -3.23 -12.05 -13.88
N ILE A 196 -3.75 -10.84 -13.70
CA ILE A 196 -4.07 -10.26 -12.38
C ILE A 196 -5.59 -10.11 -12.25
N VAL A 197 -6.14 -10.61 -11.14
CA VAL A 197 -7.52 -10.35 -10.73
C VAL A 197 -7.51 -9.34 -9.60
N LYS A 198 -8.11 -8.18 -9.82
CA LYS A 198 -8.20 -7.11 -8.83
C LYS A 198 -9.54 -7.08 -8.12
N LEU A 199 -9.50 -7.08 -6.80
CA LEU A 199 -10.63 -6.95 -5.90
C LEU A 199 -10.43 -5.65 -5.08
N ALA A 200 -11.42 -4.78 -5.10
CA ALA A 200 -11.45 -3.51 -4.37
C ALA A 200 -12.52 -3.59 -3.28
N LEU A 201 -12.10 -3.91 -2.05
CA LEU A 201 -12.98 -4.07 -0.89
C LEU A 201 -13.08 -2.77 -0.09
N ALA A 202 -14.27 -2.20 -0.03
CA ALA A 202 -14.57 -1.02 0.78
C ALA A 202 -16.04 -1.05 1.22
N PRO A 203 -16.41 -0.43 2.35
CA PRO A 203 -17.82 -0.30 2.72
C PRO A 203 -18.55 0.62 1.74
N GLY A 204 -19.81 0.31 1.43
CA GLY A 204 -20.68 1.17 0.62
C GLY A 204 -20.83 2.58 1.20
N GLU A 205 -20.76 2.71 2.53
CA GLU A 205 -20.91 3.98 3.24
C GLU A 205 -19.63 4.47 3.92
N ARG A 206 -19.27 5.73 3.66
CA ARG A 206 -18.08 6.36 4.27
C ARG A 206 -18.21 6.55 5.78
N ALA A 207 -19.44 6.77 6.28
CA ALA A 207 -19.70 6.94 7.69
C ALA A 207 -19.34 5.68 8.49
N VAL A 208 -19.66 4.50 7.94
CA VAL A 208 -19.28 3.21 8.52
C VAL A 208 -17.76 3.08 8.63
N LEU A 209 -17.03 3.41 7.57
CA LEU A 209 -15.56 3.39 7.59
C LEU A 209 -14.97 4.30 8.68
N HIS A 210 -15.53 5.50 8.87
CA HIS A 210 -15.06 6.44 9.89
C HIS A 210 -15.33 5.92 11.31
N ARG A 211 -16.50 5.32 11.55
CA ARG A 211 -16.86 4.68 12.82
C ARG A 211 -15.94 3.49 13.11
N ASP A 212 -15.66 2.67 12.12
CA ASP A 212 -14.82 1.48 12.28
C ASP A 212 -13.35 1.83 12.53
N ILE A 213 -12.85 2.89 11.88
CA ILE A 213 -11.53 3.46 12.16
C ILE A 213 -11.41 3.86 13.64
N GLU A 214 -12.39 4.58 14.16
CA GLU A 214 -12.37 5.08 15.53
C GLU A 214 -12.51 3.94 16.55
N ARG A 215 -13.45 3.02 16.32
CA ARG A 215 -13.62 1.81 17.12
C ARG A 215 -12.34 0.98 17.17
N ARG A 216 -11.71 0.73 16.01
CA ARG A 216 -10.48 -0.04 15.90
C ARG A 216 -9.34 0.63 16.65
N PHE A 217 -9.19 1.94 16.54
CA PHE A 217 -8.14 2.65 17.26
C PHE A 217 -8.32 2.59 18.79
N ARG A 218 -9.56 2.76 19.30
CA ARG A 218 -9.84 2.55 20.73
C ARG A 218 -9.51 1.12 21.17
N GLY A 219 -9.86 0.12 20.35
CA GLY A 219 -9.48 -1.27 20.59
C GLY A 219 -7.97 -1.48 20.64
N MET A 220 -7.19 -0.81 19.78
CA MET A 220 -5.72 -0.85 19.83
C MET A 220 -5.17 -0.31 21.15
N LEU A 221 -5.72 0.80 21.65
CA LEU A 221 -5.31 1.35 22.94
C LEU A 221 -5.57 0.37 24.09
N GLN A 222 -6.76 -0.24 24.10
CA GLN A 222 -7.13 -1.27 25.08
C GLN A 222 -6.24 -2.52 25.00
N ALA A 223 -5.77 -2.86 23.80
CA ALA A 223 -4.84 -3.96 23.56
C ALA A 223 -3.37 -3.65 23.92
N GLY A 224 -3.07 -2.46 24.46
CA GLY A 224 -1.71 -2.09 24.87
C GLY A 224 -0.87 -1.40 23.80
N PHE A 225 -1.49 -0.72 22.82
CA PHE A 225 -0.75 0.01 21.78
C PHE A 225 0.20 1.07 22.36
N THR A 226 -0.20 1.77 23.43
CA THR A 226 0.67 2.73 24.10
C THR A 226 1.92 2.08 24.67
N ASP A 227 1.82 0.84 25.17
CA ASP A 227 2.95 0.09 25.71
C ASP A 227 3.88 -0.40 24.59
N GLU A 228 3.32 -0.78 23.44
CA GLU A 228 4.09 -1.08 22.22
C GLU A 228 4.97 0.11 21.81
N VAL A 229 4.40 1.31 21.71
CA VAL A 229 5.17 2.50 21.36
C VAL A 229 6.17 2.85 22.47
N ARG A 230 5.84 2.63 23.75
CA ARG A 230 6.80 2.82 24.86
C ARG A 230 7.99 1.87 24.75
N ARG A 231 7.79 0.62 24.34
CA ARG A 231 8.89 -0.33 24.06
C ARG A 231 9.79 0.16 22.94
N LEU A 232 9.23 0.66 21.84
CA LEU A 232 10.00 1.22 20.73
C LEU A 232 10.81 2.45 21.18
N ARG A 233 10.22 3.35 21.98
CA ARG A 233 10.92 4.52 22.54
C ARG A 233 12.12 4.15 23.40
N ARG A 234 11.99 3.10 24.22
CA ARG A 234 13.07 2.67 25.13
C ARG A 234 14.32 2.17 24.43
N ARG A 235 14.27 1.88 23.13
CA ARG A 235 15.44 1.47 22.36
C ARG A 235 16.49 2.57 22.20
N GLY A 236 16.07 3.85 22.20
CA GLY A 236 16.97 5.00 22.11
C GLY A 236 17.56 5.29 20.71
N ASP A 237 17.39 4.40 19.74
CA ASP A 237 17.91 4.51 18.36
C ASP A 237 16.86 4.97 17.33
N LEU A 238 15.62 5.15 17.76
CA LEU A 238 14.48 5.51 16.90
C LEU A 238 14.01 6.95 17.13
N ASP A 239 13.61 7.61 16.05
CA ASP A 239 13.10 8.98 16.03
C ASP A 239 11.92 9.15 15.05
N LEU A 240 11.13 10.22 15.21
CA LEU A 240 9.95 10.51 14.36
C LEU A 240 10.27 10.74 12.87
N GLY A 241 11.53 10.87 12.51
CA GLY A 241 12.03 10.91 11.14
C GLY A 241 12.00 9.53 10.46
N ARG A 242 12.03 8.43 11.21
CA ARG A 242 12.02 7.06 10.65
C ARG A 242 10.69 6.72 9.96
N PRO A 243 10.69 6.05 8.79
CA PRO A 243 9.46 5.66 8.10
C PRO A 243 8.51 4.82 8.96
N ALA A 244 9.05 3.92 9.79
CA ALA A 244 8.31 3.13 10.76
C ALA A 244 7.47 4.01 11.70
N LEU A 245 8.08 5.02 12.33
CA LEU A 245 7.40 5.89 13.29
C LEU A 245 6.52 6.97 12.64
N ARG A 246 6.61 7.15 11.31
CA ARG A 246 5.64 7.95 10.54
C ARG A 246 4.35 7.20 10.23
N ALA A 247 4.26 5.89 10.51
CA ALA A 247 3.02 5.16 10.41
C ALA A 247 1.94 5.82 11.28
N VAL A 248 0.70 5.82 10.78
CA VAL A 248 -0.42 6.45 11.48
C VAL A 248 -0.63 5.76 12.84
N GLY A 249 -0.84 6.55 13.89
CA GLY A 249 -0.93 6.09 15.27
C GLY A 249 0.40 6.18 16.01
N TYR A 250 1.48 5.66 15.44
CA TYR A 250 2.80 5.64 16.10
C TYR A 250 3.31 7.05 16.40
N ARG A 251 3.26 7.95 15.42
CA ARG A 251 3.67 9.35 15.62
C ARG A 251 2.89 10.04 16.74
N GLN A 252 1.57 9.86 16.77
CA GLN A 252 0.71 10.53 17.73
C GLN A 252 0.90 9.99 19.14
N VAL A 253 0.99 8.67 19.30
CA VAL A 253 1.28 8.04 20.59
C VAL A 253 2.68 8.41 21.06
N TRP A 254 3.65 8.52 20.17
CA TRP A 254 5.00 8.98 20.51
C TRP A 254 5.00 10.43 21.03
N GLU A 255 4.32 11.36 20.34
CA GLU A 255 4.16 12.75 20.78
C GLU A 255 3.45 12.85 22.15
N TYR A 256 2.46 11.99 22.41
CA TYR A 256 1.80 11.86 23.72
C TYR A 256 2.77 11.38 24.81
N LEU A 257 3.55 10.35 24.53
CA LEU A 257 4.53 9.82 25.48
C LEU A 257 5.70 10.80 25.75
N GLU A 258 5.88 11.82 24.91
CA GLU A 258 6.80 12.94 25.11
C GLU A 258 6.16 14.13 25.86
N GLY A 259 4.87 14.03 26.22
CA GLY A 259 4.15 15.12 26.90
C GLY A 259 3.83 16.32 26.00
N ARG A 260 3.99 16.20 24.66
CA ARG A 260 3.71 17.30 23.72
C ARG A 260 2.22 17.50 23.45
N ILE A 261 1.42 16.45 23.66
CA ILE A 261 -0.03 16.45 23.54
C ILE A 261 -0.63 15.60 24.64
N ASP A 262 -1.85 15.91 25.07
CA ASP A 262 -2.61 15.08 25.99
C ASP A 262 -3.23 13.84 25.31
N HIS A 263 -3.86 12.98 26.12
CA HIS A 263 -4.47 11.74 25.64
C HIS A 263 -5.64 11.99 24.68
N GLU A 264 -6.47 13.00 24.93
CA GLU A 264 -7.63 13.31 24.09
C GLU A 264 -7.19 13.78 22.70
N ALA A 265 -6.22 14.69 22.65
CA ALA A 265 -5.57 15.16 21.45
C ALA A 265 -4.89 14.02 20.68
N MET A 266 -4.23 13.09 21.36
CA MET A 266 -3.63 11.90 20.75
C MET A 266 -4.67 11.02 20.05
N VAL A 267 -5.82 10.79 20.69
CA VAL A 267 -6.92 10.03 20.10
C VAL A 267 -7.51 10.76 18.89
N ALA A 268 -7.88 12.04 19.06
CA ALA A 268 -8.49 12.83 18.00
C ALA A 268 -7.57 12.95 16.77
N ARG A 269 -6.29 13.28 16.98
CA ARG A 269 -5.29 13.40 15.90
C ARG A 269 -5.06 12.08 15.18
N THR A 270 -5.03 10.96 15.91
CA THR A 270 -4.84 9.63 15.29
C THR A 270 -6.03 9.25 14.42
N VAL A 271 -7.25 9.45 14.92
CA VAL A 271 -8.48 9.16 14.15
C VAL A 271 -8.52 10.03 12.89
N ILE A 272 -8.23 11.33 13.00
CA ILE A 272 -8.17 12.23 11.84
C ILE A 272 -7.10 11.78 10.83
N ALA A 273 -5.90 11.45 11.30
CA ALA A 273 -4.82 10.95 10.43
C ALA A 273 -5.20 9.65 9.71
N THR A 274 -5.88 8.73 10.41
CA THR A 274 -6.36 7.46 9.86
C THR A 274 -7.46 7.68 8.83
N ARG A 275 -8.42 8.60 9.07
CA ARG A 275 -9.44 8.99 8.09
C ARG A 275 -8.81 9.61 6.83
N ARG A 276 -7.77 10.45 6.99
CA ARG A 276 -7.01 11.01 5.86
C ARG A 276 -6.29 9.92 5.06
N LEU A 277 -5.69 8.92 5.71
CA LEU A 277 -5.10 7.76 5.06
C LEU A 277 -6.15 6.98 4.26
N ALA A 278 -7.28 6.64 4.88
CA ALA A 278 -8.38 5.93 4.25
C ALA A 278 -8.93 6.70 3.03
N LYS A 279 -9.10 8.03 3.14
CA LYS A 279 -9.50 8.89 2.02
C LYS A 279 -8.52 8.76 0.84
N ARG A 280 -7.21 8.82 1.09
CA ARG A 280 -6.20 8.65 0.03
C ARG A 280 -6.26 7.27 -0.61
N GLN A 281 -6.41 6.21 0.20
CA GLN A 281 -6.55 4.84 -0.30
C GLN A 281 -7.79 4.68 -1.19
N LEU A 282 -8.92 5.26 -0.79
CA LEU A 282 -10.14 5.29 -1.59
C LEU A 282 -9.96 6.06 -2.90
N THR A 283 -9.24 7.19 -2.90
CA THR A 283 -8.91 7.91 -4.14
C THR A 283 -8.14 7.03 -5.12
N TRP A 284 -7.13 6.29 -4.65
CA TRP A 284 -6.39 5.33 -5.47
C TRP A 284 -7.28 4.19 -5.98
N LEU A 285 -8.14 3.62 -5.13
CA LEU A 285 -9.06 2.55 -5.50
C LEU A 285 -10.06 2.98 -6.58
N ARG A 286 -10.54 4.22 -6.55
CA ARG A 286 -11.44 4.76 -7.59
C ARG A 286 -10.82 4.75 -8.98
N ALA A 287 -9.50 4.94 -9.08
CA ALA A 287 -8.75 4.89 -10.32
C ALA A 287 -8.52 3.45 -10.84
N GLN A 288 -8.83 2.41 -10.05
CA GLN A 288 -8.77 1.01 -10.48
C GLN A 288 -10.08 0.62 -11.18
N THR A 289 -10.30 1.10 -12.39
CA THR A 289 -11.51 0.81 -13.19
C THR A 289 -11.62 -0.66 -13.61
N ASP A 290 -10.50 -1.39 -13.61
CA ASP A 290 -10.41 -2.82 -13.90
C ASP A 290 -10.60 -3.72 -12.66
N ALA A 291 -10.80 -3.12 -11.47
CA ALA A 291 -11.05 -3.86 -10.24
C ALA A 291 -12.53 -4.17 -10.03
N LEU A 292 -12.81 -5.39 -9.57
CA LEU A 292 -14.12 -5.75 -9.07
C LEU A 292 -14.35 -5.05 -7.72
N ARG A 293 -15.38 -4.21 -7.64
CA ARG A 293 -15.79 -3.56 -6.40
C ARG A 293 -16.57 -4.53 -5.52
N LEU A 294 -16.15 -4.66 -4.28
CA LEU A 294 -16.78 -5.49 -3.26
C LEU A 294 -17.20 -4.59 -2.10
N ASP A 295 -18.47 -4.68 -1.69
CA ASP A 295 -18.94 -4.03 -0.48
C ASP A 295 -18.59 -4.88 0.75
N SER A 296 -17.82 -4.33 1.68
CA SER A 296 -17.46 -5.03 2.91
C SER A 296 -18.64 -5.32 3.85
N LEU A 297 -19.80 -4.69 3.60
CA LEU A 297 -21.03 -4.90 4.36
C LEU A 297 -22.00 -5.88 3.69
N ALA A 298 -21.65 -6.43 2.52
CA ALA A 298 -22.51 -7.37 1.83
C ALA A 298 -22.68 -8.67 2.66
N PRO A 299 -23.91 -9.15 2.90
CA PRO A 299 -24.17 -10.32 3.75
C PRO A 299 -23.57 -11.63 3.21
N ASP A 300 -23.27 -11.70 1.91
CA ASP A 300 -22.68 -12.87 1.25
C ASP A 300 -21.35 -12.54 0.54
N LEU A 301 -20.53 -11.67 1.15
CA LEU A 301 -19.27 -11.19 0.58
C LEU A 301 -18.36 -12.33 0.09
N LEU A 302 -18.21 -13.40 0.89
CA LEU A 302 -17.34 -14.51 0.55
C LEU A 302 -17.81 -15.25 -0.70
N ASN A 303 -19.07 -15.70 -0.75
CA ASN A 303 -19.55 -16.46 -1.90
C ASN A 303 -19.65 -15.57 -3.14
N ASN A 304 -19.98 -14.29 -2.99
CA ASN A 304 -19.93 -13.34 -4.10
C ASN A 304 -18.50 -13.20 -4.65
N THR A 305 -17.51 -13.12 -3.78
CA THR A 305 -16.10 -13.09 -4.18
C THR A 305 -15.71 -14.38 -4.91
N LEU A 306 -16.05 -15.55 -4.35
CA LEU A 306 -15.75 -16.85 -4.95
C LEU A 306 -16.42 -17.04 -6.32
N LYS A 307 -17.68 -16.60 -6.48
CA LYS A 307 -18.42 -16.62 -7.76
C LYS A 307 -17.71 -15.79 -8.84
N VAL A 308 -17.14 -14.64 -8.49
CA VAL A 308 -16.42 -13.83 -9.49
C VAL A 308 -15.03 -14.41 -9.80
N LEU A 309 -14.33 -14.93 -8.79
CA LEU A 309 -13.04 -15.60 -8.97
C LEU A 309 -13.19 -16.86 -9.84
N SER A 310 -14.26 -17.64 -9.68
CA SER A 310 -14.52 -18.82 -10.51
C SER A 310 -14.81 -18.44 -11.96
N LYS A 311 -15.70 -17.48 -12.23
CA LYS A 311 -16.00 -17.01 -13.59
C LYS A 311 -14.74 -16.53 -14.33
N LYS A 312 -13.86 -15.78 -13.66
CA LYS A 312 -12.60 -15.28 -14.24
C LYS A 312 -11.53 -16.37 -14.41
N LYS A 313 -11.58 -17.46 -13.65
CA LYS A 313 -10.72 -18.64 -13.84
C LYS A 313 -10.96 -19.30 -15.21
N TYR A 314 -12.16 -19.12 -15.79
CA TYR A 314 -12.57 -19.71 -17.07
C TYR A 314 -12.63 -18.71 -18.24
N SER A 315 -12.64 -17.39 -18.02
CA SER A 315 -12.82 -16.38 -19.07
C SER A 315 -11.51 -15.78 -19.61
N GLY A 316 -10.46 -16.57 -19.83
CA GLY A 316 -9.17 -16.11 -20.37
C GLY A 316 -9.21 -15.65 -21.83
N VAL A 317 -10.09 -14.70 -22.18
CA VAL A 317 -10.19 -14.00 -23.46
C VAL A 317 -10.38 -12.52 -23.13
N ALA A 318 -9.56 -11.65 -23.72
CA ALA A 318 -9.65 -10.20 -23.57
C ALA A 318 -11.05 -9.69 -23.97
N PRO A 319 -11.61 -8.65 -23.34
CA PRO A 319 -12.74 -7.95 -23.93
C PRO A 319 -12.21 -7.07 -25.06
N GLY A 320 -12.29 -7.60 -26.29
CA GLY A 320 -12.42 -6.75 -27.46
C GLY A 320 -13.68 -5.92 -27.32
N SER A 321 -13.57 -4.66 -27.70
CA SER A 321 -14.61 -3.65 -27.81
C SER A 321 -15.97 -4.24 -28.18
N GLY A 322 -16.94 -4.14 -27.27
CA GLY A 322 -18.30 -4.61 -27.49
C GLY A 322 -19.26 -3.82 -26.63
N MET A 323 -19.67 -2.65 -27.15
CA MET A 323 -20.87 -1.95 -26.71
C MET A 323 -22.05 -2.92 -26.73
N LEU A 324 -22.60 -3.27 -25.56
CA LEU A 324 -23.93 -3.88 -25.50
C LEU A 324 -24.96 -2.75 -25.61
N HIS A 325 -25.38 -2.50 -26.85
CA HIS A 325 -26.65 -1.84 -27.15
C HIS A 325 -27.80 -2.66 -26.55
N PHE A 326 -28.59 -2.05 -25.67
CA PHE A 326 -29.91 -2.56 -25.34
C PHE A 326 -30.89 -2.13 -26.44
N SER A 327 -31.20 -3.06 -27.32
CA SER A 327 -32.31 -2.95 -28.29
C SER A 327 -33.62 -3.23 -27.57
N SER A 328 -34.50 -2.23 -27.55
CA SER A 328 -35.90 -2.36 -27.13
C SER A 328 -36.73 -3.05 -28.23
N PRO A 329 -37.61 -4.01 -27.92
CA PRO A 329 -38.69 -4.38 -28.81
C PRO A 329 -39.97 -3.59 -28.47
N LEU A 330 -40.30 -2.62 -29.33
CA LEU A 330 -41.67 -2.23 -29.68
C LEU A 330 -42.42 -3.50 -30.15
N ARG A 331 -43.73 -3.76 -29.94
CA ARG A 331 -44.95 -2.93 -29.97
C ARG A 331 -46.10 -3.87 -29.53
N ARG A 332 -47.03 -3.42 -28.67
CA ARG A 332 -48.47 -3.10 -28.98
C ARG A 332 -49.42 -4.31 -29.12
N PRO A 333 -50.72 -4.12 -28.82
CA PRO A 333 -51.66 -3.45 -29.73
C PRO A 333 -51.83 -1.93 -29.50
#